data_AF-T0HFB4-F1
#
_entry.id   AF-T0HFB4-F1
#
_cell.length_a   1.000
_cell.length_b   1.000
_cell.length_c   1.000
_cell.angle_alpha   90.00
_cell.angle_beta   90.00
_cell.angle_gamma   90.00
#
_symmetry.space_group_name_H-M   'P 1'
#
loop_
_entity.id
_entity.type
_entity.pdbx_description
1 polymer ?
#
loop_
_entity_poly.entity_id
_entity_poly.type
_entity_poly.pdbx_seq_one_letter_code
_entity_poly.pdbx_strand_id
1 'polypeptide(L)' 'MDHKIECPHCKRKFDSPESEAIRMARFEDQWMNHCEDMFKKGWRPGKFKNLPEFLQTKRIGIYYENLEKRIKAGKETT' A
#
# COMPACT_ATOMS: atom_id res chain seq x y z
N MET A 1 -0.27 30.65 -8.51
CA MET A 1 -0.98 30.01 -7.40
C MET A 1 -0.07 28.95 -6.81
N ASP A 2 0.44 29.16 -5.60
CA ASP A 2 1.19 28.15 -4.85
C ASP A 2 0.24 27.03 -4.40
N HIS A 3 0.09 26.00 -5.23
CA HIS A 3 -0.61 24.78 -4.83
C HIS A 3 0.28 24.01 -3.85
N LYS A 4 0.30 24.46 -2.59
CA LYS A 4 0.96 23.75 -1.49
C LYS A 4 0.14 22.49 -1.21
N ILE A 5 0.61 21.38 -1.76
CA ILE A 5 0.01 20.07 -1.59
C ILE A 5 0.49 19.53 -0.24
N GLU A 6 -0.45 19.12 0.62
CA GLU A 6 -0.16 18.68 1.97
C GLU A 6 -0.42 17.18 2.10
N CYS A 7 0.60 16.45 2.54
CA CYS A 7 0.47 15.01 2.71
C CYS A 7 -0.51 14.70 3.86
N PRO A 8 -1.56 13.89 3.62
CA PRO A 8 -2.61 13.60 4.61
C PRO A 8 -2.09 12.84 5.85
N HIS A 9 -0.90 12.24 5.77
CA HIS A 9 -0.34 11.42 6.85
C HIS A 9 0.55 12.19 7.85
N CYS A 10 1.30 13.19 7.40
CA CYS A 10 2.32 13.86 8.23
C CYS A 10 2.34 15.38 8.08
N LYS A 11 1.35 15.93 7.37
CA LYS A 11 1.15 17.37 7.13
C LYS A 11 2.36 18.09 6.53
N ARG A 12 3.26 17.31 5.92
CA ARG A 12 4.43 17.84 5.23
C ARG A 12 3.95 18.46 3.92
N LYS A 13 4.34 19.70 3.70
CA LYS A 13 4.00 20.44 2.48
C LYS A 13 4.97 20.07 1.38
N PHE A 14 4.44 19.84 0.19
CA PHE A 14 5.19 19.54 -1.01
C PHE A 14 5.10 20.73 -1.96
N ASP A 15 6.25 21.04 -2.58
CA ASP A 15 6.36 22.11 -3.57
C ASP A 15 5.78 21.71 -4.94
N SER A 16 5.53 20.42 -5.18
CA SER A 16 4.97 19.91 -6.44
C SER A 16 4.16 18.61 -6.27
N PRO A 17 3.07 18.43 -7.04
CA PRO A 17 2.29 17.18 -7.07
C PRO A 17 3.11 15.95 -7.43
N GLU A 18 4.15 16.12 -8.26
CA GLU A 18 5.03 15.03 -8.68
C GLU A 18 5.84 14.48 -7.49
N SER A 19 6.27 15.37 -6.58
CA SER A 19 6.98 14.98 -5.35
C SER A 19 6.07 14.24 -4.36
N GLU A 20 4.78 14.62 -4.29
CA GLU A 20 3.81 13.85 -3.52
C GLU A 20 3.59 12.47 -4.13
N ALA A 21 3.41 12.38 -5.46
CA ALA A 21 3.21 11.11 -6.15
C ALA A 21 4.40 10.14 -5.96
N ILE A 22 5.64 10.62 -6.12
CA ILE A 22 6.86 9.81 -5.88
C ILE A 22 6.91 9.33 -4.43
N ARG A 23 6.53 10.19 -3.47
CA ARG A 23 6.50 9.82 -2.06
C ARG A 23 5.44 8.76 -1.78
N MET A 24 4.22 8.92 -2.27
CA MET A 24 3.15 7.94 -2.12
C MET A 24 3.57 6.60 -2.72
N ALA A 25 4.18 6.60 -3.92
CA ALA A 25 4.73 5.39 -4.53
C ALA A 25 5.75 4.69 -3.62
N ARG A 26 6.67 5.44 -2.99
CA ARG A 26 7.63 4.86 -2.02
C ARG A 26 6.96 4.28 -0.79
N PHE A 27 5.90 4.90 -0.27
CA PHE A 27 5.14 4.37 0.87
C PHE A 27 4.41 3.08 0.49
N GLU A 28 3.79 3.05 -0.69
CA GLU A 28 3.13 1.86 -1.21
C GLU A 28 4.12 0.71 -1.38
N ASP A 29 5.29 0.97 -1.97
CA ASP A 29 6.36 -0.01 -2.12
C ASP A 29 6.86 -0.54 -0.76
N GLN A 30 7.03 0.33 0.23
CA GLN A 30 7.39 -0.11 1.59
C GLN A 30 6.31 -0.99 2.22
N TRP A 31 5.03 -0.64 2.03
CA TRP A 31 3.93 -1.45 2.55
C TRP A 31 3.86 -2.84 1.90
N MET A 32 3.99 -2.90 0.57
CA MET A 32 3.99 -4.17 -0.17
C MET A 32 5.18 -5.05 0.25
N ASN A 33 6.37 -4.47 0.38
CA ASN A 33 7.56 -5.19 0.87
C ASN A 33 7.36 -5.72 2.30
N HIS A 34 6.77 -4.92 3.19
CA HIS A 34 6.44 -5.36 4.54
C HIS A 34 5.43 -6.51 4.54
N CYS A 35 4.40 -6.44 3.69
CA CYS A 35 3.44 -7.52 3.53
C CYS A 35 4.09 -8.81 3.02
N GLU A 36 5.02 -8.73 2.06
CA GLU A 36 5.74 -9.91 1.57
C GLU A 36 6.67 -10.52 2.62
N ASP A 37 7.36 -9.70 3.42
CA ASP A 37 8.18 -10.18 4.54
C ASP A 37 7.33 -10.90 5.61
N MET A 38 6.17 -10.32 5.96
CA MET A 38 5.19 -10.96 6.85
C MET A 38 4.71 -12.29 6.25
N PHE A 39 4.41 -12.31 4.95
CA PHE A 39 3.96 -13.52 4.26
C PHE A 39 5.01 -14.63 4.26
N LYS A 40 6.29 -14.29 4.05
CA LYS A 40 7.42 -15.23 4.19
C LYS A 40 7.53 -15.81 5.60
N LYS A 41 7.18 -15.02 6.62
CA LYS A 41 7.12 -15.45 8.02
C LYS A 41 5.83 -16.22 8.38
N GLY A 42 4.98 -16.53 7.40
CA GLY A 42 3.70 -17.23 7.59
C GLY A 42 2.56 -16.34 8.09
N TRP A 43 2.79 -15.03 8.21
CA TRP A 43 1.78 -14.06 8.61
C TRP A 43 1.02 -13.51 7.42
N ARG A 44 -0.29 -13.30 7.59
CA ARG A 44 -1.14 -12.68 6.56
C ARG A 44 -1.50 -11.27 6.97
N PRO A 45 -1.23 -10.25 6.14
CA PRO A 45 -1.66 -8.90 6.45
C PRO A 45 -3.20 -8.83 6.47
N GLY A 46 -3.76 -7.96 7.30
CA GLY A 46 -5.21 -7.80 7.45
C GLY A 46 -5.88 -7.31 6.17
N LYS A 47 -7.21 -7.47 6.04
CA LYS A 47 -7.97 -7.11 4.84
C LYS A 47 -7.73 -5.66 4.41
N PHE A 48 -7.68 -5.41 3.11
CA PHE A 48 -7.49 -4.07 2.53
C PHE A 48 -8.43 -3.01 3.11
N LYS A 49 -9.71 -3.35 3.32
CA LYS A 49 -10.72 -2.46 3.93
C LYS A 49 -10.41 -2.01 5.36
N ASN A 50 -9.56 -2.74 6.08
CA ASN A 50 -9.13 -2.42 7.44
C ASN A 50 -7.85 -1.60 7.45
N LEU A 51 -7.24 -1.36 6.29
CA LEU A 51 -6.08 -0.49 6.21
C LEU A 51 -6.49 0.96 6.44
N PRO A 52 -5.59 1.78 6.98
CA PRO A 52 -5.79 3.22 7.02
C PRO A 52 -6.09 3.78 5.62
N GLU A 53 -6.95 4.79 5.53
CA GLU A 53 -7.35 5.39 4.24
C GLU A 53 -6.17 5.83 3.36
N PHE A 54 -5.07 6.28 3.97
CA PHE A 54 -3.86 6.68 3.24
C PHE A 54 -3.15 5.51 2.52
N LEU A 55 -3.39 4.27 2.96
CA LEU A 55 -2.92 3.04 2.31
C LEU A 55 -3.97 2.42 1.40
N GLN A 56 -5.22 2.90 1.44
CA GLN A 56 -6.29 2.45 0.55
C GLN A 56 -6.16 3.05 -0.86
N THR A 57 -4.94 3.06 -1.38
CA THR A 57 -4.66 3.50 -2.74
C THR A 57 -5.02 2.40 -3.74
N LYS A 58 -5.26 2.78 -5.01
CA LYS A 58 -5.55 1.82 -6.08
C LYS A 58 -4.44 0.77 -6.23
N ARG A 59 -3.16 1.16 -6.07
CA ARG A 59 -2.01 0.27 -6.23
C ARG A 59 -1.98 -0.82 -5.15
N ILE A 60 -2.21 -0.45 -3.90
CA ILE A 60 -2.30 -1.40 -2.78
C ILE A 60 -3.54 -2.28 -2.90
N GLY A 61 -4.66 -1.74 -3.36
CA GLY A 61 -5.86 -2.53 -3.64
C GLY A 61 -5.59 -3.67 -4.63
N ILE A 62 -4.90 -3.37 -5.74
CA ILE A 62 -4.49 -4.38 -6.74
C ILE A 62 -3.55 -5.41 -6.12
N TYR A 63 -2.58 -4.97 -5.31
CA TYR A 63 -1.67 -5.89 -4.61
C TYR A 63 -2.43 -6.88 -3.71
N TYR A 64 -3.41 -6.39 -2.93
CA TYR A 64 -4.23 -7.23 -2.06
C TYR A 64 -5.10 -8.22 -2.83
N GLU A 65 -5.72 -7.79 -3.93
CA GLU A 65 -6.52 -8.68 -4.78
C GLU A 65 -5.65 -9.84 -5.32
N ASN A 66 -4.43 -9.53 -5.76
CA ASN A 66 -3.47 -10.54 -6.19
C ASN A 66 -3.00 -11.43 -5.03
N LEU A 67 -2.81 -10.87 -3.83
CA LEU A 67 -2.47 -11.63 -2.64
C LEU A 67 -3.57 -12.62 -2.26
N GLU A 68 -4.84 -12.21 -2.31
CA GLU A 68 -5.99 -13.10 -2.07
C GLU A 68 -6.07 -14.21 -3.11
N LYS A 69 -5.84 -13.91 -4.40
CA LYS A 69 -5.75 -14.93 -5.45
C LYS A 69 -4.63 -15.94 -5.18
N ARG A 70 -3.44 -15.47 -4.78
CA ARG A 70 -2.30 -16.35 -4.39
C ARG A 70 -2.65 -17.24 -3.20
N ILE A 71 -3.30 -16.67 -2.18
CA ILE A 71 -3.75 -17.42 -0.99
C ILE A 71 -4.78 -18.49 -1.36
N LYS A 72 -5.73 -18.17 -2.26
CA LYS A 72 -6.75 -19.12 -2.73
C LYS A 72 -6.10 -20.26 -3.54
N ALA A 73 -5.20 -19.93 -4.47
CA ALA A 73 -4.49 -20.92 -5.28
C ALA A 73 -3.60 -21.86 -4.44
N GLY A 74 -2.91 -21.33 -3.42
CA GLY A 74 -2.11 -22.14 -2.50
C GLY A 74 -2.92 -23.02 -1.54
N LYS A 75 -4.24 -22.77 -1.41
CA LYS A 75 -5.16 -23.64 -0.65
C LYS A 75 -5.70 -24.81 -1.46
N GLU A 76 -5.66 -24.76 -2.79
CA GLU A 76 -6.10 -25.87 -3.67
C GLU A 76 -5.03 -26.95 -3.86
N THR A 77 -3.83 -26.79 -3.26
CA THR A 77 -2.69 -27.71 -3.40
C THR A 77 -2.33 -28.44 -2.09
N THR A 78 -3.24 -28.52 -1.12
CA THR A 78 -3.10 -29.36 0.10
C THR A 78 -4.31 -30.24 0.27
#